data_AF-A0A4U2YAF3-F1
#
_entry.id   AF-A0A4U2YAF3-F1
#
_cell.length_a   1.000
_cell.length_b   1.000
_cell.length_c   1.000
_cell.angle_alpha   90.00
_cell.angle_beta   90.00
_cell.angle_gamma   90.00
#
_symmetry.space_group_name_H-M   'P 1'
#
loop_
_entity.id
_entity.type
_entity.pdbx_description
1 polymer ?
#
loop_
_entity_poly.entity_id
_entity_poly.type
_entity_poly.pdbx_seq_one_letter_code
_entity_poly.pdbx_strand_id
1 'polypeptide(L)'
;MIKSNVGKETLDLIKQNNIKIRLDYSEVPSDIFGNKILGLANVNTNTVRIYVRGTESVTRTTQTIIHEVTHNSLKNPIYTQREEVIAFIREAKHIKENLSFSEIRFILNEVKELYPNLPYR
;
A
#
# COMPACT_ATOMS: atom_id res chain seq x y z
N MET A 1 -4.62 -18.09 13.62
CA MET A 1 -3.82 -16.88 13.35
C MET A 1 -4.48 -15.69 14.00
N ILE A 2 -3.76 -14.94 14.84
CA ILE A 2 -4.26 -13.68 15.41
C ILE A 2 -4.14 -12.61 14.32
N LYS A 3 -5.24 -11.91 14.02
CA LYS A 3 -5.24 -10.80 13.06
C LYS A 3 -4.49 -9.61 13.65
N SER A 4 -3.53 -9.04 12.94
CA SER A 4 -2.83 -7.82 13.37
C SER A 4 -3.78 -6.63 13.43
N ASN A 5 -3.45 -5.63 14.26
CA ASN A 5 -4.30 -4.46 14.45
C ASN A 5 -4.46 -3.65 13.16
N VAL A 6 -3.39 -3.49 12.37
CA VAL A 6 -3.48 -2.87 11.02
C VAL A 6 -4.36 -3.68 10.09
N GLY A 7 -4.33 -5.02 10.17
CA GLY A 7 -5.22 -5.87 9.38
C GLY A 7 -6.70 -5.63 9.71
N LYS A 8 -7.05 -5.46 10.99
CA LYS A 8 -8.42 -5.13 11.41
C LYS A 8 -8.82 -3.73 10.95
N GLU A 9 -7.97 -2.73 11.17
CA GLU A 9 -8.19 -1.36 10.73
C GLU A 9 -8.40 -1.27 9.22
N THR A 10 -7.63 -2.03 8.44
CA THR A 10 -7.78 -2.09 6.98
C THR A 10 -9.17 -2.62 6.58
N LEU A 11 -9.69 -3.62 7.28
CA LEU A 11 -11.07 -4.09 7.06
C LEU A 11 -12.11 -3.03 7.40
N ASP A 12 -11.87 -2.23 8.44
CA ASP A 12 -12.78 -1.15 8.83
C ASP A 12 -12.75 -0.01 7.79
N LEU A 13 -11.57 0.37 7.29
CA LEU A 13 -11.42 1.35 6.21
C LEU A 13 -12.13 0.89 4.94
N ILE A 14 -12.02 -0.40 4.58
CA ILE A 14 -12.71 -0.97 3.41
C ILE A 14 -14.22 -0.78 3.55
N LYS A 15 -14.78 -1.11 4.73
CA LYS A 15 -16.22 -1.01 4.99
C LYS A 15 -16.70 0.44 5.03
N GLN A 16 -16.04 1.29 5.80
CA GLN A 16 -16.43 2.69 6.03
C GLN A 16 -16.38 3.49 4.74
N ASN A 17 -15.36 3.27 3.91
CA ASN A 17 -15.15 4.02 2.67
C ASN A 17 -15.72 3.32 1.43
N ASN A 18 -16.42 2.20 1.60
CA ASN A 18 -16.96 1.36 0.51
C ASN A 18 -15.91 1.06 -0.58
N ILE A 19 -14.71 0.68 -0.16
CA ILE A 19 -13.58 0.42 -1.07
C ILE A 19 -13.80 -0.95 -1.72
N LYS A 20 -13.80 -0.96 -3.06
CA LYS A 20 -13.94 -2.17 -3.85
C LYS A 20 -12.57 -2.72 -4.22
N ILE A 21 -12.21 -3.87 -3.65
CA ILE A 21 -10.97 -4.57 -4.00
C ILE A 21 -11.23 -5.42 -5.24
N ARG A 22 -10.38 -5.26 -6.25
CA ARG A 22 -10.38 -6.03 -7.49
C ARG A 22 -9.08 -6.81 -7.61
N LEU A 23 -9.19 -8.12 -7.72
CA LEU A 23 -8.06 -8.99 -8.00
C LEU A 23 -7.89 -9.07 -9.51
N ASP A 24 -6.72 -8.68 -9.99
CA ASP A 24 -6.35 -8.68 -11.40
C ASP A 24 -5.30 -9.77 -11.64
N TYR A 25 -5.61 -10.68 -12.56
CA TYR A 25 -4.77 -11.81 -12.93
C TYR A 25 -4.13 -11.63 -14.32
N SER A 26 -4.24 -10.44 -14.91
CA SER A 26 -3.54 -10.07 -16.15
C SER A 26 -2.04 -9.89 -15.92
N GLU A 27 -1.31 -9.58 -17.00
CA GLU A 27 0.11 -9.28 -16.92
C GLU A 27 0.38 -8.07 -16.01
N VAL A 28 1.47 -8.17 -15.24
CA VAL A 28 1.81 -7.14 -14.24
C VAL A 28 2.38 -5.92 -14.97
N PRO A 29 1.78 -4.74 -14.85
CA PRO A 29 2.30 -3.54 -15.49
C PRO A 29 3.58 -3.08 -14.81
N SER A 30 4.40 -2.34 -15.56
CA SER A 30 5.57 -1.63 -15.04
C SER A 30 5.36 -0.13 -15.10
N ASP A 31 5.99 0.59 -14.18
CA ASP A 31 6.11 2.04 -14.24
C ASP A 31 7.11 2.49 -15.32
N ILE A 32 7.28 3.81 -15.47
CA ILE A 32 8.21 4.40 -16.44
C ILE A 32 9.68 4.07 -16.20
N PHE A 33 10.03 3.56 -15.01
CA PHE A 33 11.37 3.14 -14.62
C PHE A 33 11.56 1.61 -14.71
N GLY A 34 10.53 0.87 -15.13
CA GLY A 34 10.54 -0.58 -15.25
C GLY A 34 10.16 -1.33 -13.98
N ASN A 35 9.82 -0.64 -12.89
CA ASN A 35 9.41 -1.29 -11.64
C ASN A 35 8.01 -1.88 -11.79
N LYS A 36 7.81 -3.11 -11.30
CA LYS A 36 6.49 -3.77 -11.31
C LYS A 36 5.52 -3.04 -10.38
N ILE A 37 4.34 -2.71 -10.90
CA ILE A 37 3.24 -2.13 -10.14
C ILE A 37 2.40 -3.27 -9.59
N LEU A 38 2.43 -3.47 -8.26
CA LEU A 38 1.75 -4.58 -7.60
C LEU A 38 0.28 -4.27 -7.27
N GLY A 39 -0.04 -2.99 -7.12
CA GLY A 39 -1.37 -2.51 -6.81
C GLY A 39 -1.61 -1.12 -7.38
N LEU A 40 -2.88 -0.71 -7.40
CA LEU A 40 -3.27 0.65 -7.77
C LEU A 40 -4.56 1.06 -7.06
N ALA A 41 -4.49 2.15 -6.29
CA ALA A 41 -5.65 2.82 -5.75
C ALA A 41 -6.21 3.86 -6.74
N ASN A 42 -7.53 3.83 -6.92
CA ASN A 42 -8.29 4.87 -7.61
C ASN A 42 -9.31 5.48 -6.63
N VAL A 43 -9.01 6.68 -6.14
CA VAL A 43 -9.83 7.40 -5.17
C VAL A 43 -11.16 7.88 -5.76
N ASN A 44 -11.22 8.17 -7.06
CA ASN A 44 -12.42 8.69 -7.71
C ASN A 44 -13.51 7.61 -7.81
N THR A 45 -13.12 6.35 -7.98
CA THR A 45 -14.03 5.21 -8.07
C THR A 45 -14.11 4.38 -6.78
N ASN A 46 -13.33 4.75 -5.75
CA ASN A 46 -13.12 3.96 -4.53
C ASN A 46 -12.76 2.50 -4.85
N THR A 47 -11.89 2.28 -5.83
CA THR A 47 -11.43 0.94 -6.20
C THR A 47 -9.95 0.78 -5.90
N VAL A 48 -9.59 -0.38 -5.38
CA VAL A 48 -8.21 -0.85 -5.25
C VAL A 48 -8.04 -2.04 -6.18
N ARG A 49 -7.06 -1.99 -7.07
CA ARG A 49 -6.69 -3.13 -7.93
C ARG A 49 -5.42 -3.77 -7.36
N ILE A 50 -5.37 -5.09 -7.32
CA ILE A 50 -4.20 -5.87 -6.90
C ILE A 50 -3.81 -6.82 -8.03
N TYR A 51 -2.58 -6.70 -8.52
CA TYR A 51 -2.04 -7.56 -9.56
C TYR A 51 -1.49 -8.84 -8.93
N VAL A 52 -2.33 -9.86 -8.84
CA VAL A 52 -2.07 -11.09 -8.05
C VAL A 52 -0.79 -11.78 -8.53
N ARG A 53 -0.57 -11.84 -9.86
CA ARG A 53 0.63 -12.42 -10.46
C ARG A 53 1.93 -11.75 -10.01
N GLY A 54 1.90 -10.47 -9.61
CA GLY A 54 3.09 -9.75 -9.16
C GLY A 54 3.42 -9.93 -7.68
N THR A 55 2.47 -10.43 -6.89
CA THR A 55 2.64 -10.55 -5.43
C THR A 55 3.14 -11.93 -5.00
N GLU A 56 2.82 -12.99 -5.75
CA GLU A 56 3.37 -14.35 -5.64
C GLU A 56 3.25 -15.03 -4.24
N SER A 57 2.61 -14.40 -3.25
CA SER A 57 2.34 -14.96 -1.93
C SER A 57 1.18 -14.26 -1.22
N VAL A 58 0.53 -14.96 -0.28
CA VAL A 58 -0.56 -14.40 0.55
C VAL A 58 -0.07 -13.21 1.37
N THR A 59 1.13 -13.30 1.95
CA THR A 59 1.73 -12.23 2.75
C THR A 59 1.93 -10.97 1.92
N ARG A 60 2.57 -11.08 0.75
CA ARG A 60 2.79 -9.93 -0.12
C ARG A 60 1.48 -9.37 -0.67
N THR A 61 0.54 -10.23 -1.07
CA THR A 61 -0.81 -9.80 -1.49
C THR A 61 -1.49 -8.99 -0.39
N THR A 62 -1.40 -9.45 0.86
CA THR A 62 -2.03 -8.76 2.00
C THR A 62 -1.38 -7.41 2.27
N GLN A 63 -0.04 -7.34 2.22
CA GLN A 63 0.69 -6.07 2.33
C GLN A 63 0.28 -5.10 1.22
N THR A 64 0.22 -5.54 -0.04
CA THR A 64 -0.23 -4.70 -1.16
C THR A 64 -1.68 -4.23 -0.95
N ILE A 65 -2.59 -5.09 -0.47
CA ILE A 65 -3.96 -4.65 -0.12
C ILE A 65 -3.93 -3.55 0.94
N ILE A 66 -3.14 -3.72 2.00
CA ILE A 66 -3.01 -2.72 3.07
C ILE A 66 -2.47 -1.40 2.51
N HIS A 67 -1.46 -1.46 1.65
CA HIS A 67 -0.85 -0.31 1.00
C HIS A 67 -1.90 0.47 0.18
N GLU A 68 -2.55 -0.19 -0.78
CA GLU A 68 -3.49 0.48 -1.68
C GLU A 68 -4.76 0.96 -0.96
N VAL A 69 -5.25 0.21 0.03
CA VAL A 69 -6.38 0.65 0.86
C VAL A 69 -6.00 1.89 1.67
N THR A 70 -4.74 2.00 2.11
CA THR A 70 -4.23 3.20 2.78
C THR A 70 -4.35 4.40 1.87
N HIS A 71 -3.78 4.36 0.65
CA HIS A 71 -3.91 5.45 -0.32
C HIS A 71 -5.37 5.79 -0.62
N ASN A 72 -6.21 4.77 -0.84
CA ASN A 72 -7.62 5.01 -1.14
C ASN A 72 -8.38 5.67 0.02
N SER A 73 -7.99 5.38 1.27
CA SER A 73 -8.60 5.94 2.47
C SER A 73 -8.19 7.40 2.74
N LEU A 74 -7.02 7.82 2.27
CA LEU A 74 -6.55 9.21 2.41
C LEU A 74 -7.29 10.19 1.49
N LYS A 75 -8.06 9.69 0.51
CA LYS A 75 -8.87 10.46 -0.44
C LYS A 75 -8.09 11.56 -1.17
N ASN A 76 -6.79 11.33 -1.37
CA ASN A 76 -5.92 12.21 -2.12
C ASN A 76 -5.72 11.66 -3.54
N PRO A 77 -6.01 12.43 -4.60
CA PRO A 77 -5.76 12.00 -5.97
C PRO A 77 -4.28 12.06 -6.37
N ILE A 78 -3.42 12.73 -5.59
CA ILE A 78 -2.00 12.92 -5.89
C ILE A 78 -1.17 12.16 -4.87
N TYR A 79 -0.40 11.17 -5.32
CA TYR A 79 0.54 10.43 -4.48
C TYR A 79 1.65 11.34 -3.97
N THR A 80 1.99 11.20 -2.69
CA THR A 80 3.06 11.98 -2.03
C THR A 80 3.96 11.07 -1.23
N GLN A 81 5.23 11.44 -1.03
CA GLN A 81 6.17 10.62 -0.25
C GLN A 81 5.64 10.37 1.17
N ARG A 82 4.90 11.31 1.74
CA ARG A 82 4.29 11.12 3.06
C ARG A 82 3.25 10.01 3.05
N GLU A 83 2.44 9.93 2.01
CA GLU A 83 1.44 8.85 1.88
C GLU A 83 2.09 7.49 1.70
N GLU A 84 3.12 7.41 0.85
CA GLU A 84 3.94 6.21 0.68
C GLU A 84 4.53 5.76 2.03
N VAL A 85 5.14 6.69 2.79
CA VAL A 85 5.67 6.37 4.14
C VAL A 85 4.58 5.80 5.05
N ILE A 86 3.38 6.36 5.05
CA ILE A 86 2.27 5.85 5.86
C ILE A 86 1.87 4.44 5.40
N ALA A 87 1.79 4.20 4.10
CA ALA A 87 1.44 2.92 3.51
C ALA A 87 2.50 1.83 3.84
N PHE A 88 3.78 2.12 3.61
CA PHE A 88 4.90 1.22 3.97
C PHE A 88 4.97 0.93 5.48
N ILE A 89 4.75 1.94 6.34
CA ILE A 89 4.69 1.72 7.80
C ILE A 89 3.53 0.78 8.16
N ARG A 90 2.36 0.92 7.53
CA ARG A 90 1.22 0.04 7.78
C ARG A 90 1.50 -1.38 7.31
N GLU A 91 2.11 -1.56 6.14
CA GLU A 91 2.58 -2.87 5.68
C GLU A 91 3.53 -3.54 6.68
N ALA A 92 4.53 -2.80 7.16
CA ALA A 92 5.49 -3.32 8.12
C ALA A 92 4.81 -3.66 9.45
N LYS A 93 3.89 -2.82 9.93
CA LYS A 93 3.10 -3.05 11.15
C LYS A 93 2.14 -4.23 11.06
N HIS A 94 1.77 -4.66 9.86
CA HIS A 94 1.02 -5.90 9.69
C HIS A 94 1.83 -7.13 10.11
N ILE A 95 3.15 -7.10 9.88
CA ILE A 95 4.09 -8.17 10.22
C ILE A 95 4.61 -8.00 11.65
N LYS A 96 4.97 -6.78 12.03
CA LYS A 96 5.55 -6.43 13.33
C LYS A 96 4.93 -5.16 13.87
N GLU A 97 4.04 -5.30 14.86
CA GLU A 97 3.25 -4.20 15.41
C GLU A 97 4.08 -3.00 15.90
N ASN A 98 5.19 -3.28 16.57
CA ASN A 98 6.08 -2.26 17.12
C ASN A 98 7.36 -2.15 16.29
N LEU A 99 7.44 -1.13 15.44
CA LEU A 99 8.64 -0.81 14.69
C LEU A 99 9.61 0.02 15.55
N SER A 100 10.90 -0.27 15.44
CA SER A 100 11.96 0.55 16.03
C SER A 100 12.14 1.85 15.25
N PHE A 101 12.84 2.81 15.87
CA PHE A 101 13.22 4.05 15.18
C PHE A 101 14.10 3.79 13.94
N SER A 102 14.99 2.79 13.99
CA SER A 102 15.84 2.45 12.85
C SER A 102 15.04 1.87 11.68
N GLU A 103 14.02 1.05 11.95
CA GLU A 103 13.12 0.51 10.92
C GLU A 103 12.28 1.61 10.27
N ILE A 104 11.76 2.55 11.07
CA ILE A 104 11.04 3.72 10.54
C ILE A 104 11.96 4.58 9.67
N ARG A 105 13.20 4.82 10.12
CA ARG A 105 14.19 5.59 9.36
C ARG A 105 14.57 4.90 8.05
N PHE A 106 14.64 3.57 8.04
CA PHE A 106 14.86 2.79 6.83
C PHE A 106 13.73 3.02 5.82
N ILE A 107 12.46 2.90 6.24
CA ILE A 107 11.29 3.16 5.38
C ILE A 107 11.33 4.58 4.82
N LEU A 108 11.66 5.58 5.64
CA LEU A 108 11.76 6.98 5.19
C LEU A 108 12.81 7.17 4.09
N ASN A 109 13.94 6.46 4.16
CA ASN A 109 14.98 6.52 3.15
C ASN A 109 14.58 5.74 1.89
N GLU A 110 14.00 4.55 2.07
CA GLU A 110 13.50 3.71 0.97
C GLU A 110 12.47 4.46 0.12
N VAL A 111 11.49 5.13 0.74
CA VAL A 111 10.50 5.94 0.00
C VAL A 111 11.16 7.09 -0.77
N LYS A 112 12.19 7.74 -0.20
CA LYS A 112 12.91 8.81 -0.90
C LYS A 112 13.68 8.31 -2.11
N GLU A 113 14.23 7.10 -2.03
CA GLU A 113 14.98 6.47 -3.13
C GLU A 113 14.06 5.95 -4.23
N LEU A 114 12.93 5.33 -3.85
CA LEU A 114 11.95 4.79 -4.80
C LEU A 114 11.13 5.90 -5.47
N TYR A 115 10.80 6.96 -4.74
CA TYR A 115 9.89 8.02 -5.19
C TYR A 115 10.48 9.43 -5.06
N PRO A 116 11.69 9.69 -5.62
CA PRO A 116 12.39 10.97 -5.44
C PRO A 116 11.64 12.15 -6.06
N ASN A 117 10.79 11.88 -7.05
CA ASN A 117 10.05 12.89 -7.80
C ASN A 117 8.66 13.21 -7.22
N LEU A 118 8.18 12.44 -6.24
CA LEU A 118 6.92 12.75 -5.57
C LEU A 118 7.10 13.94 -4.61
N PRO A 119 6.09 14.82 -4.49
CA PRO A 119 6.12 15.86 -3.46
C PRO A 119 6.12 15.23 -2.07
N TYR A 120 6.71 15.89 -1.08
CA TYR A 120 6.68 15.40 0.29
C TYR A 120 5.35 15.68 1.03
N ARG A 121 4.62 16.72 0.61
CA ARG A 121 3.50 17.30 1.39
C ARG A 121 2.29 16.39 1.50
#